data_AF-A0A1I4UIN1-F1
#
_entry.id   AF-A0A1I4UIN1-F1
#
_cell.length_a   1.000
_cell.length_b   1.000
_cell.length_c   1.000
_cell.angle_alpha   90.00
_cell.angle_beta   90.00
_cell.angle_gamma   90.00
#
_symmetry.space_group_name_H-M   'P 1'
#
loop_
_entity.id
_entity.type
_entity.pdbx_description
1 polymer ?
#
loop_
_entity_poly.entity_id
_entity_poly.type
_entity_poly.pdbx_seq_one_letter_code
_entity_poly.pdbx_strand_id
1 'polypeptide(L)'
;MYTALFEIHRGLAILGCITTVAWAVAALLPSLRTQRRIWKPLYSAAASTVGLAGIVGLILAWMGGWLTFFFPWIGFAGVWLHGAAGVRGRRAMAAGANGTLAACLFIQVATLIGLYGLMTVKPF
;
A
#
# COMPACT_ATOMS: atom_id res chain seq x y z
N MET A 1 11.10 -15.71 -18.27
CA MET A 1 11.81 -14.55 -18.82
C MET A 1 11.62 -13.24 -18.03
N TYR A 2 10.93 -13.22 -16.87
CA TYR A 2 10.70 -11.98 -16.10
C TYR A 2 11.05 -12.09 -14.61
N THR A 3 11.95 -13.01 -14.24
CA THR A 3 12.29 -13.31 -12.82
C THR A 3 12.72 -12.06 -12.05
N ALA A 4 13.52 -11.18 -12.68
CA ALA A 4 13.93 -9.93 -12.05
C ALA A 4 12.73 -9.00 -11.75
N LEU A 5 11.77 -8.88 -12.68
CA LEU A 5 10.57 -8.06 -12.48
C LEU A 5 9.65 -8.65 -11.41
N PHE A 6 9.54 -9.98 -11.34
CA PHE A 6 8.79 -10.67 -10.30
C PHE A 6 9.38 -10.41 -8.91
N GLU A 7 10.71 -10.53 -8.77
CA GLU A 7 11.41 -10.23 -7.52
C GLU A 7 11.31 -8.75 -7.13
N ILE A 8 11.37 -7.84 -8.10
CA ILE A 8 11.13 -6.39 -7.87
C ILE A 8 9.70 -6.16 -7.37
N HIS A 9 8.69 -6.76 -8.02
CA HIS A 9 7.30 -6.64 -7.59
C HIS A 9 7.12 -7.14 -6.15
N ARG A 10 7.66 -8.32 -5.83
CA ARG A 10 7.63 -8.91 -4.49
C ARG A 10 8.33 -8.02 -3.46
N GLY A 11 9.51 -7.51 -3.79
CA GLY A 11 10.25 -6.60 -2.93
C GLY A 11 9.50 -5.30 -2.64
N LEU A 12 8.90 -4.69 -3.68
CA LEU A 12 8.08 -3.49 -3.54
C LEU A 12 6.81 -3.75 -2.72
N ALA A 13 6.17 -4.91 -2.87
CA ALA A 13 5.00 -5.29 -2.07
C ALA A 13 5.34 -5.41 -0.57
N ILE A 14 6.48 -6.05 -0.25
CA ILE A 14 6.97 -6.15 1.14
C ILE A 14 7.31 -4.78 1.71
N LEU A 15 8.06 -3.95 0.95
CA LEU A 15 8.39 -2.59 1.34
C LEU A 15 7.12 -1.73 1.54
N GLY A 16 6.12 -1.90 0.68
CA GLY A 16 4.80 -1.28 0.81
C GLY A 16 4.11 -1.63 2.12
N CYS A 17 4.13 -2.91 2.51
CA CYS A 17 3.58 -3.35 3.79
C CYS A 17 4.32 -2.71 4.96
N ILE A 18 5.65 -2.80 5.00
CA ILE A 18 6.48 -2.28 6.08
C ILE A 18 6.29 -0.77 6.24
N THR A 19 6.39 -0.02 5.15
CA THR A 19 6.27 1.45 5.17
C THR A 19 4.85 1.90 5.50
N THR A 20 3.81 1.16 5.10
CA THR A 20 2.42 1.45 5.48
C THR A 20 2.19 1.23 6.98
N VAL A 21 2.73 0.15 7.55
CA VAL A 21 2.66 -0.08 9.01
C VAL A 21 3.42 1.00 9.76
N ALA A 22 4.64 1.34 9.33
CA ALA A 22 5.43 2.40 9.94
C ALA A 22 4.71 3.76 9.88
N TRP A 23 4.08 4.08 8.75
CA TRP A 23 3.22 5.26 8.61
C TRP A 23 2.04 5.22 9.58
N ALA A 24 1.32 4.09 9.70
CA ALA A 24 0.20 3.97 10.61
C ALA A 24 0.61 4.16 12.08
N VAL A 25 1.74 3.58 12.48
CA VAL A 25 2.32 3.78 13.83
C VAL A 25 2.64 5.25 14.06
N ALA A 26 3.34 5.90 13.13
CA ALA A 26 3.71 7.31 13.24
C ALA A 26 2.49 8.25 13.28
N ALA A 27 1.42 7.90 12.56
CA ALA A 27 0.19 8.68 12.52
C ALA A 27 -0.69 8.49 13.77
N LEU A 28 -0.68 7.31 14.39
CA LEU A 28 -1.47 7.02 15.60
C LEU A 28 -0.79 7.44 16.89
N LEU A 29 0.54 7.42 16.95
CA LEU A 29 1.29 7.83 18.13
C LEU A 29 1.37 9.36 18.22
N PRO A 30 0.78 10.01 19.25
CA PRO A 30 0.77 11.47 19.36
C PRO A 30 2.18 12.09 19.35
N SER A 31 3.15 11.42 19.98
CA SER A 31 4.54 11.85 20.07
C SER A 31 5.27 11.92 18.73
N LEU A 32 4.88 11.06 17.77
CA LEU A 32 5.45 11.02 16.41
C LEU A 32 4.62 11.84 15.43
N ARG A 33 3.30 11.87 15.61
CA ARG A 33 2.34 12.56 14.75
C ARG A 33 2.55 14.06 14.71
N THR A 34 2.99 14.68 15.81
CA THR A 34 3.33 16.10 15.87
C THR A 34 4.61 16.41 15.10
N GLN A 35 5.47 15.41 14.85
CA GLN A 35 6.76 15.57 14.20
C GLN A 35 6.65 15.32 12.69
N ARG A 36 6.31 16.37 11.92
CA ARG A 36 6.17 16.31 10.45
C ARG A 36 7.36 15.67 9.74
N ARG A 37 8.57 15.86 10.26
CA ARG A 37 9.81 15.28 9.70
C ARG A 37 9.86 13.75 9.79
N ILE A 38 9.14 13.15 10.74
CA ILE A 38 9.07 11.70 10.92
C ILE A 38 7.96 11.11 10.05
N TRP A 39 6.73 11.60 10.18
CA TRP A 39 5.59 10.93 9.57
C TRP A 39 5.47 11.19 8.06
N LYS A 40 5.93 12.34 7.57
CA LYS A 40 5.79 12.71 6.14
C LYS A 40 6.61 11.81 5.22
N PRO A 41 7.89 11.50 5.50
CA PRO A 41 8.64 10.52 4.72
C PRO A 41 8.00 9.13 4.75
N LEU A 42 7.50 8.68 5.90
CA LEU A 42 6.85 7.36 6.03
C LEU A 42 5.58 7.26 5.19
N TYR A 43 4.74 8.30 5.21
CA TYR A 43 3.59 8.38 4.32
C TYR A 43 4.01 8.32 2.85
N SER A 44 5.01 9.14 2.46
CA SER A 44 5.48 9.19 1.08
C SER A 44 6.05 7.85 0.63
N ALA A 45 6.81 7.17 1.50
CA ALA A 45 7.36 5.85 1.24
C ALA A 45 6.25 4.80 1.09
N ALA A 46 5.23 4.82 1.95
CA ALA A 46 4.06 3.95 1.83
C ALA A 46 3.33 4.16 0.50
N ALA A 47 3.08 5.41 0.11
CA ALA A 47 2.39 5.73 -1.13
C ALA A 47 3.22 5.35 -2.37
N SER A 48 4.52 5.66 -2.38
CA SER A 48 5.38 5.41 -3.53
C SER A 48 5.65 3.92 -3.73
N THR A 49 5.94 3.16 -2.68
CA THR A 49 6.24 1.73 -2.79
C THR A 49 5.01 0.92 -3.21
N VAL A 50 3.82 1.20 -2.67
CA VAL A 50 2.57 0.55 -3.08
C VAL A 50 2.18 0.93 -4.51
N GLY A 51 2.33 2.21 -4.88
CA GLY A 51 2.10 2.66 -6.25
C GLY A 51 3.03 1.99 -7.26
N LEU A 52 4.33 1.92 -6.95
CA LEU A 52 5.32 1.22 -7.77
C LEU A 52 5.03 -0.28 -7.84
N ALA A 53 4.66 -0.93 -6.73
CA ALA A 53 4.25 -2.33 -6.74
C ALA A 53 3.06 -2.55 -7.70
N GLY A 54 2.06 -1.66 -7.66
CA GLY A 54 0.92 -1.70 -8.59
C GLY A 54 1.32 -1.55 -10.05
N ILE A 55 2.20 -0.59 -10.38
CA ILE A 55 2.70 -0.38 -11.75
C ILE A 55 3.47 -1.61 -12.24
N VAL A 56 4.40 -2.13 -11.44
CA VAL A 56 5.19 -3.32 -11.81
C VAL A 56 4.29 -4.55 -11.94
N GLY A 57 3.29 -4.70 -11.07
CA GLY A 57 2.30 -5.78 -11.15
C GLY A 57 1.48 -5.72 -12.44
N LEU A 58 1.08 -4.53 -12.88
CA LEU A 58 0.37 -4.34 -14.15
C LEU A 58 1.26 -4.67 -15.35
N ILE A 59 2.54 -4.28 -15.31
CA ILE A 59 3.53 -4.64 -16.34
C ILE A 59 3.67 -6.16 -16.42
N LEU A 60 3.82 -6.86 -15.30
CA LEU A 60 3.88 -8.31 -15.25
C LEU A 60 2.61 -8.96 -15.81
N ALA A 61 1.43 -8.45 -15.44
CA ALA A 61 0.16 -8.95 -15.95
C ALA A 61 0.04 -8.78 -17.47
N TRP A 62 0.54 -7.68 -18.03
CA TRP A 62 0.56 -7.47 -19.48
C TRP A 62 1.53 -8.41 -20.19
N MET A 63 2.78 -8.49 -19.72
CA MET A 63 3.81 -9.35 -20.33
C MET A 63 3.50 -10.85 -20.20
N GLY A 64 2.85 -11.25 -19.12
CA GLY A 64 2.41 -12.62 -18.87
C GLY A 64 1.11 -13.01 -19.57
N GLY A 65 0.41 -12.06 -20.22
CA GLY A 65 -0.89 -12.31 -20.84
C GLY A 65 -2.00 -12.56 -19.81
N TRP A 66 -1.88 -12.02 -18.60
CA TRP A 66 -2.79 -12.28 -17.48
C TRP A 66 -3.91 -11.26 -17.31
N LEU A 67 -3.99 -10.24 -18.17
CA LEU A 67 -5.00 -9.18 -18.08
C LEU A 67 -6.45 -9.69 -18.20
N THR A 68 -6.64 -10.86 -18.81
CA THR A 68 -7.95 -11.53 -18.90
C THR A 68 -8.39 -12.22 -17.60
N PHE A 69 -7.47 -12.46 -16.66
CA PHE A 69 -7.82 -12.99 -15.35
C PHE A 69 -8.34 -11.89 -14.42
N PHE A 70 -9.11 -12.31 -13.41
CA PHE A 70 -9.69 -11.37 -12.45
C PHE A 70 -8.68 -10.82 -11.43
N PHE A 71 -7.62 -11.56 -11.12
CA PHE A 71 -6.69 -11.24 -10.02
C PHE A 71 -5.90 -9.92 -10.17
N PRO A 72 -5.36 -9.55 -11.36
CA PRO A 72 -4.68 -8.27 -11.53
C PRO A 72 -5.59 -7.07 -11.21
N TRP A 73 -6.89 -7.19 -11.47
CA TRP A 73 -7.87 -6.15 -11.19
C TRP A 73 -8.20 -6.03 -9.70
N ILE A 74 -8.17 -7.12 -8.94
CA ILE A 74 -8.22 -7.08 -7.47
C ILE A 74 -7.01 -6.31 -6.93
N GLY A 75 -5.81 -6.62 -7.42
CA GLY A 75 -4.58 -5.91 -7.06
C GLY A 75 -4.68 -4.42 -7.33
N PHE A 76 -5.15 -4.04 -8.52
CA PHE A 76 -5.35 -2.65 -8.91
C PHE A 76 -6.36 -1.92 -8.01
N ALA A 77 -7.52 -2.55 -7.75
CA ALA A 77 -8.53 -2.01 -6.85
C ALA A 77 -7.98 -1.81 -5.43
N GLY A 78 -7.17 -2.74 -4.92
CA GLY A 78 -6.53 -2.61 -3.61
C GLY A 78 -5.46 -1.51 -3.56
N VAL A 79 -4.66 -1.33 -4.61
CA VAL A 79 -3.72 -0.20 -4.72
C VAL A 79 -4.48 1.14 -4.71
N TRP A 80 -5.58 1.22 -5.46
CA TRP A 80 -6.44 2.40 -5.46
C TRP A 80 -7.05 2.68 -4.08
N LEU A 81 -7.61 1.65 -3.43
CA LEU A 81 -8.21 1.75 -2.10
C LEU A 81 -7.18 2.20 -1.05
N HIS A 82 -5.97 1.64 -1.09
CA HIS A 82 -4.87 2.06 -0.23
C HIS A 82 -4.51 3.53 -0.43
N GLY A 83 -4.40 3.98 -1.68
CA GLY A 83 -4.12 5.38 -2.02
C GLY A 83 -5.22 6.34 -1.53
N ALA A 84 -6.49 6.01 -1.79
CA ALA A 84 -7.64 6.79 -1.37
C ALA A 84 -7.72 6.90 0.16
N ALA A 85 -7.56 5.78 0.86
CA ALA A 85 -7.50 5.74 2.32
C ALA A 85 -6.32 6.54 2.87
N GLY A 86 -5.15 6.50 2.22
CA GLY A 86 -3.98 7.28 2.63
C GLY A 86 -4.16 8.79 2.51
N VAL A 87 -4.81 9.25 1.43
CA VAL A 87 -5.16 10.67 1.25
C VAL A 87 -6.18 11.11 2.30
N ARG A 88 -7.25 10.34 2.49
CA ARG A 88 -8.29 10.63 3.48
C ARG A 88 -7.73 10.61 4.90
N GLY A 89 -6.88 9.63 5.22
CA GLY A 89 -6.19 9.49 6.51
C GLY A 89 -5.30 10.71 6.81
N ARG A 90 -4.48 11.16 5.86
CA ARG A 90 -3.68 12.38 6.05
C ARG A 90 -4.53 13.62 6.32
N ARG A 91 -5.64 13.78 5.60
CA ARG A 91 -6.58 14.90 5.81
C ARG A 91 -7.24 14.81 7.18
N ALA A 92 -7.68 13.62 7.59
CA ALA A 92 -8.24 13.38 8.92
C ALA A 92 -7.24 13.68 10.04
N MET A 93 -5.98 13.29 9.86
CA MET A 93 -4.90 13.60 10.79
C MET A 93 -4.69 15.12 10.96
N ALA A 94 -4.67 15.86 9.85
CA ALA A 94 -4.55 17.32 9.88
C ALA A 94 -5.77 18.00 10.53
N ALA A 95 -6.96 17.42 10.39
CA ALA A 95 -8.20 17.90 10.99
C ALA A 95 -8.42 17.42 12.44
N GLY A 96 -7.51 16.63 13.02
CA GLY A 96 -7.68 16.06 14.36
C GLY A 96 -8.77 14.98 14.49
N ALA A 97 -9.29 14.47 13.36
CA ALA A 97 -10.36 13.48 13.32
C ALA A 97 -9.83 12.05 13.56
N ASN A 98 -9.51 11.72 14.81
CA ASN A 98 -8.84 10.48 15.20
C ASN A 98 -9.59 9.20 14.78
N GLY A 99 -10.92 9.17 14.88
CA GLY A 99 -11.72 8.01 14.45
C GLY A 99 -11.61 7.74 12.95
N THR A 100 -11.74 8.78 12.13
CA THR A 100 -11.57 8.70 10.68
C THR A 100 -10.14 8.32 10.30
N LEU A 101 -9.14 8.85 11.01
CA LEU A 101 -7.73 8.49 10.82
C LEU A 101 -7.52 6.99 11.06
N ALA A 102 -7.96 6.48 12.21
CA ALA A 102 -7.83 5.07 12.56
C ALA A 102 -8.50 4.15 11.53
N ALA A 103 -9.73 4.48 11.11
CA ALA A 103 -10.44 3.72 10.07
C ALA A 103 -9.67 3.71 8.74
N CYS A 104 -9.13 4.85 8.31
CA CYS A 104 -8.35 4.92 7.06
C CYS A 104 -7.05 4.11 7.14
N LEU A 105 -6.34 4.16 8.26
CA LEU A 105 -5.12 3.39 8.46
C LEU A 105 -5.41 1.89 8.53
N PHE A 106 -6.50 1.50 9.20
CA PHE A 106 -6.97 0.12 9.20
C PHE A 106 -7.24 -0.37 7.78
N ILE A 107 -7.96 0.42 6.96
CA ILE A 107 -8.21 0.08 5.55
C ILE A 107 -6.89 -0.10 4.79
N GLN A 108 -5.91 0.80 4.94
CA GLN A 108 -4.62 0.66 4.26
C GLN A 108 -3.90 -0.65 4.65
N VAL A 109 -3.80 -0.93 5.94
CA VAL A 109 -3.10 -2.12 6.45
C VAL A 109 -3.84 -3.40 6.07
N ALA A 110 -5.16 -3.46 6.28
CA ALA A 110 -5.98 -4.61 5.93
C ALA A 110 -5.95 -4.90 4.43
N THR A 111 -5.96 -3.86 3.59
CA THR A 111 -5.87 -4.02 2.13
C THR A 111 -4.54 -4.66 1.73
N LEU A 112 -3.40 -4.18 2.26
CA LEU A 112 -2.10 -4.75 1.92
C LEU A 112 -1.92 -6.17 2.45
N ILE A 113 -2.37 -6.45 3.67
CA ILE A 113 -2.34 -7.82 4.24
C ILE A 113 -3.20 -8.76 3.39
N GLY A 114 -4.40 -8.32 3.01
CA GLY A 114 -5.30 -9.12 2.17
C GLY A 114 -4.71 -9.40 0.79
N LEU A 115 -4.14 -8.38 0.13
CA LEU A 115 -3.46 -8.55 -1.16
C LEU A 115 -2.25 -9.46 -1.05
N TYR A 116 -1.40 -9.27 -0.04
CA TYR A 116 -0.22 -10.10 0.18
C TYR A 116 -0.59 -11.56 0.48
N GLY A 117 -1.62 -11.78 1.31
CA GLY A 117 -2.15 -13.12 1.58
C GLY A 117 -2.73 -13.78 0.33
N LEU A 118 -3.36 -13.01 -0.56
CA LEU A 118 -3.85 -13.54 -1.83
C LEU A 118 -2.68 -13.98 -2.74
N MET A 119 -1.58 -13.21 -2.75
CA MET A 119 -0.34 -13.54 -3.50
C MET A 119 0.32 -14.83 -3.02
N THR A 120 0.22 -15.19 -1.74
CA THR A 120 0.86 -16.40 -1.21
C THR A 120 0.06 -17.67 -1.51
N VAL A 121 -1.28 -17.57 -1.60
CA VAL A 121 -2.16 -18.72 -1.88
C VAL A 121 -2.31 -18.95 -3.38
N LYS A 122 -2.27 -17.88 -4.19
CA LYS A 122 -2.20 -17.96 -5.64
C LYS A 122 -1.06 -17.07 -6.13
N PRO A 123 0.10 -17.64 -6.51
CA PRO A 123 1.17 -16.84 -7.09
C PRO A 123 0.64 -16.21 -8.39
N PHE A 124 0.60 -14.87 -8.43
CA PHE A 124 0.35 -14.10 -9.64
C PHE A 124 1.69 -13.85 -10.30
#